data_AF-A0A6S5TCE1-F1
#
_entry.id   AF-A0A6S5TCE1-F1
#
_cell.length_a   1.000
_cell.length_b   1.000
_cell.length_c   1.000
_cell.angle_alpha   90.00
_cell.angle_beta   90.00
_cell.angle_gamma   90.00
#
_symmetry.space_group_name_H-M   'P 1'
#
loop_
_entity.id
_entity.type
_entity.pdbx_description
1 polymer ?
#
loop_
_entity_poly.entity_id
_entity_poly.type
_entity_poly.pdbx_seq_one_letter_code
_entity_poly.pdbx_strand_id
1 'polypeptide(L)' 'MTTPIFPSIIDDQVAEVSQAVPDDRILLVFKGLTMEDAMNQARLAHIENPAAWSGRAYLCGMCTLAYEVRT' A
#
# COMPACT_ATOMS: atom_id res chain seq x y z
N MET A 1 9.58 28.09 -26.05
CA MET A 1 10.05 27.46 -24.80
C MET A 1 8.96 26.53 -24.32
N THR A 2 9.20 25.22 -24.34
CA THR A 2 8.28 24.23 -23.75
C THR A 2 8.79 23.88 -22.36
N THR A 3 7.95 24.02 -21.35
CA THR A 3 8.28 23.61 -19.98
C THR A 3 8.51 22.09 -19.96
N PRO A 4 9.60 21.57 -19.37
CA PRO A 4 9.77 20.14 -19.18
C PRO A 4 8.66 19.60 -18.29
N ILE A 5 8.03 18.50 -18.69
CA ILE A 5 7.09 17.77 -17.82
C ILE A 5 7.93 16.95 -16.85
N PHE A 6 7.90 17.32 -15.58
CA PHE A 6 8.44 16.50 -14.51
C PHE A 6 7.31 15.61 -14.01
N PRO A 7 7.49 14.29 -13.95
CA PRO A 7 6.49 13.41 -13.34
C PRO A 7 6.25 13.85 -11.90
N SER A 8 5.00 13.80 -11.49
CA SER A 8 4.68 13.99 -10.09
C SER A 8 5.13 12.77 -9.30
N ILE A 9 5.28 12.94 -7.98
CA ILE A 9 5.53 11.80 -7.08
C ILE A 9 4.48 10.69 -7.23
N ILE A 10 3.25 11.04 -7.62
CA ILE A 10 2.17 10.07 -7.87
C ILE A 10 2.46 9.27 -9.14
N ASP A 11 2.92 9.93 -10.21
CA ASP A 11 3.24 9.25 -11.48
C ASP A 11 4.39 8.25 -11.29
N ASP A 12 5.41 8.65 -10.52
CA ASP A 12 6.53 7.76 -10.18
C ASP A 12 6.05 6.55 -9.36
N GLN A 13 5.19 6.79 -8.35
CA GLN A 13 4.64 5.71 -7.52
C GLN A 13 3.73 4.75 -8.28
N VAL A 14 2.93 5.24 -9.24
CA VAL A 14 2.08 4.38 -10.08
C VAL A 14 2.94 3.47 -10.96
N ALA A 15 4.04 3.99 -11.51
CA ALA A 15 4.98 3.20 -12.32
C ALA A 15 5.77 2.17 -11.49
N GLU A 16 6.04 2.45 -10.21
CA GLU A 16 6.67 1.49 -9.29
C GLU A 16 5.69 0.37 -8.91
N VAL A 17 4.42 0.68 -8.68
CA VAL A 17 3.40 -0.31 -8.33
C VAL A 17 3.23 -1.36 -9.42
N SER A 18 3.23 -0.98 -10.70
CA SER A 18 3.11 -1.93 -11.82
C SER A 18 4.32 -2.86 -11.96
N GLN A 19 5.46 -2.52 -11.38
CA GLN A 19 6.64 -3.39 -11.32
C GLN A 19 6.64 -4.28 -10.07
N ALA A 20 5.97 -3.84 -9.01
CA ALA A 20 5.97 -4.50 -7.70
C ALA A 20 4.77 -5.45 -7.49
N VAL A 21 3.64 -5.19 -8.17
CA VAL A 21 2.38 -5.91 -7.99
C VAL A 21 1.96 -6.54 -9.33
N PRO A 22 1.63 -7.85 -9.35
CA PRO A 22 1.08 -8.49 -10.55
C PRO A 22 -0.19 -7.80 -11.06
N ASP A 23 -0.40 -7.79 -12.39
CA ASP A 23 -1.55 -7.15 -13.05
C ASP A 23 -2.92 -7.67 -12.56
N ASP A 24 -2.98 -8.90 -12.05
CA ASP A 24 -4.19 -9.53 -11.51
C ASP A 24 -4.42 -9.21 -10.02
N ARG A 25 -3.70 -8.23 -9.46
CA ARG A 25 -3.75 -7.92 -8.03
C ARG A 25 -3.80 -6.43 -7.74
N ILE A 26 -4.47 -6.10 -6.65
CA ILE A 26 -4.44 -4.79 -6.00
C ILE A 26 -3.69 -4.91 -4.68
N LEU A 27 -2.82 -3.96 -4.41
CA LEU A 27 -2.14 -3.81 -3.13
C LEU A 27 -2.92 -2.82 -2.24
N LEU A 28 -3.48 -3.32 -1.15
CA LEU A 28 -4.09 -2.50 -0.10
C LEU A 28 -3.10 -2.33 1.05
N VAL A 29 -2.90 -1.08 1.47
CA VAL A 29 -1.88 -0.73 2.47
C VAL A 29 -2.53 0.00 3.63
N PHE A 30 -2.38 -0.54 4.84
CA PHE A 30 -2.92 0.04 6.07
C PHE A 30 -1.77 0.41 7.01
N LYS A 31 -1.86 1.60 7.61
CA LYS A 31 -0.81 2.16 8.46
C LYS A 31 -1.32 2.37 9.88
N GLY A 32 -0.43 2.23 10.85
CA GLY A 32 -0.69 2.50 12.26
C GLY A 32 0.61 2.81 13.01
N LEU A 33 0.51 3.43 14.18
CA LEU A 33 1.67 3.66 15.04
C LEU A 33 2.23 2.32 15.56
N THR A 34 1.34 1.37 15.81
CA THR A 34 1.66 -0.01 16.17
C THR A 34 1.12 -1.00 15.12
N MET A 35 1.54 -2.27 15.22
CA MET A 35 0.95 -3.37 14.43
C MET A 35 -0.56 -3.50 14.68
N GLU A 36 -0.98 -3.33 15.93
CA GLU A 36 -2.39 -3.42 16.32
C GLU A 36 -3.21 -2.30 15.68
N ASP A 37 -2.68 -1.07 15.67
CA ASP A 37 -3.34 0.05 15.00
C ASP A 37 -3.50 -0.21 13.51
N ALA A 38 -2.45 -0.72 12.84
CA ALA A 38 -2.50 -1.03 11.42
C ALA A 38 -3.52 -2.16 11.11
N MET A 39 -3.60 -3.19 11.95
CA MET A 39 -4.63 -4.23 11.84
C MET A 39 -6.03 -3.69 12.11
N ASN A 40 -6.18 -2.76 13.06
CA ASN A 40 -7.46 -2.11 13.31
C ASN A 40 -7.91 -1.25 12.12
N GLN A 41 -6.99 -0.55 11.44
CA GLN A 41 -7.31 0.15 10.20
C GLN A 41 -7.75 -0.81 9.09
N ALA A 42 -7.08 -1.96 8.93
CA ALA A 42 -7.50 -2.99 7.99
C ALA A 42 -8.91 -3.55 8.32
N ARG A 43 -9.19 -3.77 9.61
CA ARG A 43 -10.50 -4.20 10.10
C ARG A 43 -11.60 -3.16 9.79
N LEU A 44 -11.32 -1.87 9.99
CA LEU A 44 -12.25 -0.79 9.67
C LEU A 44 -12.53 -0.69 8.16
N ALA A 45 -11.58 -1.13 7.33
CA ALA A 45 -11.76 -1.28 5.89
C ALA A 45 -12.36 -2.64 5.48
N HIS A 46 -12.96 -3.37 6.43
CA HIS A 46 -13.65 -4.64 6.21
C HIS A 46 -12.78 -5.79 5.69
N ILE A 47 -11.47 -5.77 5.94
CA ILE A 47 -10.66 -6.97 5.81
C ILE A 47 -11.13 -7.99 6.86
N GLU A 48 -11.70 -9.10 6.39
CA GLU A 48 -12.33 -10.13 7.25
C GLU A 48 -11.34 -10.72 8.26
N ASN A 49 -10.10 -10.95 7.83
CA ASN A 49 -9.01 -11.41 8.69
C ASN A 49 -7.81 -10.45 8.62
N PRO A 50 -7.72 -9.47 9.54
CA PRO A 50 -6.59 -8.52 9.60
C PRO A 50 -5.23 -9.16 9.89
N ALA A 51 -5.16 -10.44 10.27
CA ALA A 51 -3.89 -11.14 10.43
C ALA A 51 -3.39 -11.76 9.12
N ALA A 52 -4.21 -11.81 8.06
CA ALA A 52 -3.88 -12.41 6.77
C ALA A 52 -3.18 -11.44 5.81
N TRP A 53 -2.29 -10.59 6.33
CA TRP A 53 -1.50 -9.67 5.51
C TRP A 53 -0.44 -10.44 4.70
N SER A 54 -0.15 -9.94 3.50
CA SER A 54 0.84 -10.50 2.56
C SER A 54 2.26 -10.02 2.88
N GLY A 55 2.39 -8.84 3.46
CA GLY A 55 3.68 -8.28 3.87
C GLY A 55 3.56 -7.19 4.91
N ARG A 56 4.70 -6.82 5.51
CA ARG A 56 4.79 -5.70 6.46
C ARG A 56 6.06 -4.88 6.23
N ALA A 57 5.95 -3.58 6.49
CA ALA A 57 7.08 -2.64 6.45
C ALA A 57 6.93 -1.57 7.54
N TYR A 58 8.00 -0.82 7.77
CA TYR A 58 7.95 0.43 8.55
C TYR A 58 8.17 1.60 7.59
N LEU A 59 7.07 2.20 7.12
CA LEU A 59 7.12 3.33 6.19
C LEU A 59 6.97 4.64 6.97
N CYS A 60 7.93 5.55 6.81
CA CYS A 60 7.94 6.85 7.49
C CYS A 60 7.79 6.74 9.02
N GLY A 61 8.38 5.70 9.63
CA GLY A 61 8.28 5.44 11.07
C GLY A 61 6.96 4.82 11.54
N MET A 62 6.03 4.51 10.63
CA MET A 62 4.76 3.87 10.95
C MET A 62 4.77 2.40 10.55
N CYS A 63 4.14 1.57 11.38
CA CYS A 63 3.87 0.19 11.03
C CYS A 63 2.89 0.14 9.86
N THR A 64 3.23 -0.62 8.82
CA THR A 64 2.48 -0.69 7.56
C THR A 64 2.24 -2.15 7.20
N LEU A 65 0.99 -2.52 6.99
CA LEU A 65 0.57 -3.85 6.53
C LEU A 65 0.08 -3.78 5.09
N ALA A 66 0.51 -4.73 4.29
CA ALA A 66 0.16 -4.88 2.89
C ALA A 66 -0.69 -6.12 2.66
N TYR A 67 -1.75 -5.99 1.87
CA TYR A 67 -2.63 -7.08 1.46
C TYR A 67 -2.69 -7.11 -0.06
N GLU A 68 -2.39 -8.24 -0.65
CA GLU A 68 -2.56 -8.46 -2.09
C GLU A 68 -3.92 -9.14 -2.33
N VAL A 69 -4.80 -8.43 -3.04
CA VAL A 69 -6.16 -8.89 -3.35
C VAL A 69 -6.27 -9.13 -4.85
N ARG A 70 -6.77 -10.31 -5.25
CA ARG A 70 -7.04 -10.59 -6.66
C ARG A 70 -8.28 -9.86 -7.15
N THR A 71 -8.19 -9.29 -8.35
CA THR A 71 -9.30 -8.60 -9.04
C THR A 71 -10.12 -9.51 -9.92
#